data_AF-A0A6V7IVR5-F1
#
_entry.id   AF-A0A6V7IVR5-F1
#
_cell.length_a   1.000
_cell.length_b   1.000
_cell.length_c   1.000
_cell.angle_alpha   90.00
_cell.angle_beta   90.00
_cell.angle_gamma   90.00
#
_symmetry.space_group_name_H-M   'P 1'
#
loop_
_entity.id
_entity.type
_entity.pdbx_description
1 polymer ?
#
loop_
_entity_poly.entity_id
_entity_poly.type
_entity_poly.pdbx_seq_one_letter_code
_entity_poly.pdbx_strand_id
1 'polypeptide(L)'
;DPKDYLLHYERMLEFLSDPSNHKIMEEELTGRGVKCLNFYDILIDFVLLDSFDEVDKPPSSIKAILQNRWISASFRETAIGTAVWSVLMGKRQMLKYSDGFLAHFYCISEQVSPVLVWGFLGPEGSLNSTCNYFREQVIEFLIDIFDFFKVRYTNVDNLAEDILREMRIRVENINQRLALEGC
;
A
#
# COMPACT_ATOMS: atom_id res chain seq x y z
N ASP A 1 6.11 2.57 -15.91
CA ASP A 1 7.15 3.61 -16.19
C ASP A 1 7.01 4.69 -15.11
N PRO A 2 8.09 5.25 -14.54
CA PRO A 2 7.98 6.36 -13.58
C PRO A 2 7.11 7.52 -14.05
N LYS A 3 7.06 7.79 -15.37
CA LYS A 3 6.22 8.84 -15.97
C LYS A 3 4.73 8.59 -15.78
N ASP A 4 4.29 7.35 -15.99
CA ASP A 4 2.87 6.99 -15.84
C ASP A 4 2.44 7.08 -14.38
N TYR A 5 3.30 6.66 -13.45
CA TYR A 5 3.07 6.84 -12.02
C TYR A 5 2.89 8.32 -11.66
N LEU A 6 3.83 9.18 -12.10
CA LEU A 6 3.78 10.62 -11.83
C LEU A 6 2.52 11.27 -12.40
N LEU A 7 2.13 10.91 -13.63
CA LEU A 7 0.90 11.40 -14.24
C LEU A 7 -0.34 11.04 -13.40
N HIS A 8 -0.46 9.80 -12.94
CA HIS A 8 -1.61 9.37 -12.12
C HIS A 8 -1.59 9.98 -10.72
N TYR A 9 -0.40 10.17 -10.16
CA TYR A 9 -0.21 10.86 -8.88
C TYR A 9 -0.63 12.33 -8.96
N GLU A 10 -0.24 13.06 -10.00
CA GLU A 10 -0.66 14.44 -10.26
C GLU A 10 -2.18 14.55 -10.40
N ARG A 11 -2.80 13.64 -11.17
CA ARG A 11 -4.27 13.61 -11.30
C ARG A 11 -4.99 13.37 -9.96
N MET A 12 -4.43 12.53 -9.10
CA MET A 12 -4.96 12.35 -7.75
C MET A 12 -4.85 13.65 -6.94
N LEU A 13 -3.72 14.35 -7.01
CA LEU A 13 -3.56 15.64 -6.33
C LEU A 13 -4.52 16.70 -6.86
N GLU A 14 -4.74 16.76 -8.17
CA GLU A 14 -5.73 17.65 -8.79
C GLU A 14 -7.14 17.35 -8.29
N PHE A 15 -7.53 16.07 -8.25
CA PHE A 15 -8.81 15.62 -7.70
C PHE A 15 -8.99 16.03 -6.23
N LEU A 16 -7.96 15.78 -5.40
CA LEU A 16 -7.98 16.11 -3.96
C LEU A 16 -7.94 17.62 -3.69
N SER A 17 -7.46 18.43 -4.64
CA SER A 17 -7.37 19.88 -4.49
C SER A 17 -8.70 20.59 -4.67
N ASP A 18 -9.69 19.94 -5.29
CA ASP A 18 -11.05 20.48 -5.42
C ASP A 18 -11.94 20.03 -4.24
N PRO A 19 -12.37 20.96 -3.35
CA PRO A 19 -13.24 20.63 -2.23
C PRO A 19 -14.59 20.02 -2.64
N SER A 20 -15.02 20.22 -3.90
CA SER A 20 -16.25 19.62 -4.42
C SER A 20 -16.19 18.09 -4.46
N ASN A 21 -14.98 17.54 -4.60
CA ASN A 21 -14.71 16.10 -4.65
C ASN A 21 -14.68 15.43 -3.26
N HIS A 22 -14.59 16.21 -2.17
CA HIS A 22 -14.51 15.66 -0.81
C HIS A 22 -15.71 14.77 -0.46
N LYS A 23 -16.91 15.12 -0.92
CA LYS A 23 -18.12 14.31 -0.68
C LYS A 23 -18.06 12.97 -1.40
N ILE A 24 -17.49 12.94 -2.61
CA ILE A 24 -17.30 11.71 -3.40
C ILE A 24 -16.32 10.81 -2.66
N MET A 25 -15.16 11.36 -2.26
CA MET A 25 -14.15 10.63 -1.50
C MET A 25 -14.68 10.09 -0.17
N GLU A 26 -15.41 10.90 0.59
CA GLU A 26 -16.02 10.50 1.85
C GLU A 26 -17.01 9.35 1.66
N GLU A 27 -17.90 9.44 0.67
CA GLU A 27 -18.86 8.39 0.36
C GLU A 27 -18.15 7.08 -0.02
N GLU A 28 -17.16 7.15 -0.92
CA GLU A 28 -16.41 5.98 -1.38
C GLU A 28 -15.67 5.29 -0.24
N LEU A 29 -14.93 6.05 0.58
CA LEU A 29 -14.14 5.50 1.68
C LEU A 29 -15.02 4.98 2.81
N THR A 30 -16.11 5.66 3.14
CA THR A 30 -17.10 5.17 4.11
C THR A 30 -17.72 3.85 3.63
N GLY A 31 -18.01 3.74 2.33
CA GLY A 31 -18.48 2.49 1.70
C GLY A 31 -17.46 1.34 1.75
N ARG A 32 -16.18 1.64 1.96
CA ARG A 32 -15.09 0.68 2.20
C ARG A 32 -14.79 0.44 3.68
N GLY A 33 -15.56 1.06 4.58
CA GLY A 33 -15.45 0.86 6.03
C GLY A 33 -14.53 1.84 6.75
N VAL A 34 -13.88 2.77 6.04
CA VAL A 34 -13.07 3.85 6.62
C VAL A 34 -13.94 4.72 7.52
N LYS A 35 -13.54 4.91 8.78
CA LYS A 35 -14.37 5.61 9.79
C LYS A 35 -14.13 7.10 9.81
N CYS A 36 -12.89 7.52 9.65
CA CYS A 36 -12.49 8.92 9.67
C CYS A 36 -11.55 9.20 8.51
N LEU A 37 -11.70 10.36 7.86
CA LEU A 37 -10.79 10.79 6.81
C LEU A 37 -9.50 11.36 7.40
N ASN A 38 -8.70 10.49 8.02
CA ASN A 38 -7.45 10.83 8.65
C ASN A 38 -6.31 9.93 8.12
N PHE A 39 -5.08 10.28 8.48
CA PHE A 39 -3.89 9.54 8.05
C PHE A 39 -3.90 8.06 8.44
N TYR A 40 -4.32 7.73 9.67
CA TYR A 40 -4.31 6.36 10.18
C TYR A 40 -5.35 5.48 9.49
N ASP A 41 -6.61 5.91 9.43
CA ASP A 41 -7.69 5.13 8.83
C ASP A 41 -7.51 4.97 7.31
N ILE A 42 -6.99 5.99 6.62
CA ILE A 42 -6.79 5.93 5.17
C ILE A 42 -5.47 5.24 4.83
N LEU A 43 -4.34 5.82 5.25
CA LEU A 43 -3.04 5.32 4.81
C LEU A 43 -2.68 4.01 5.51
N ILE A 44 -2.81 3.97 6.83
CA ILE A 44 -2.32 2.81 7.59
C ILE A 44 -3.29 1.64 7.45
N ASP A 45 -4.58 1.86 7.74
CA ASP A 45 -5.57 0.78 7.71
C ASP A 45 -5.98 0.42 6.27
N PHE A 46 -6.65 1.34 5.57
CA PHE A 46 -7.20 1.06 4.24
C PHE A 46 -6.16 0.84 3.12
N VAL A 47 -4.99 1.49 3.17
CA VAL A 47 -3.96 1.30 2.15
C VAL A 47 -2.96 0.23 2.54
N LEU A 48 -2.27 0.35 3.68
CA LEU A 48 -1.18 -0.57 4.02
C LEU A 48 -1.67 -1.91 4.56
N LEU A 49 -2.47 -1.91 5.63
CA LEU A 49 -2.92 -3.15 6.28
C LEU A 49 -3.82 -3.99 5.37
N ASP A 50 -4.80 -3.37 4.72
CA ASP A 50 -5.64 -4.07 3.73
C ASP A 50 -4.80 -4.69 2.59
N SER A 51 -3.79 -3.98 2.09
CA SER A 51 -2.90 -4.52 1.04
C SER A 51 -2.07 -5.71 1.55
N PHE A 52 -1.60 -5.67 2.79
CA PHE A 52 -0.90 -6.79 3.41
C PHE A 52 -1.80 -8.02 3.58
N ASP A 53 -3.06 -7.80 3.95
CA ASP A 53 -4.06 -8.87 4.04
C ASP A 53 -4.40 -9.47 2.66
N GLU A 54 -4.47 -8.63 1.62
CA GLU A 54 -4.63 -9.09 0.22
C GLU A 54 -3.42 -9.93 -0.25
N VAL A 55 -2.22 -9.56 0.19
CA VAL A 55 -0.98 -10.31 -0.08
C VAL A 55 -1.00 -11.69 0.61
N ASP A 56 -1.50 -11.80 1.84
CA ASP A 56 -1.62 -13.09 2.54
C ASP A 56 -2.71 -13.99 1.94
N LYS A 57 -3.73 -13.38 1.33
CA LYS A 57 -4.89 -14.07 0.73
C LYS A 57 -5.02 -13.74 -0.76
N PRO A 58 -3.99 -14.02 -1.60
CA PRO A 58 -3.99 -13.56 -2.98
C PRO A 58 -5.08 -14.27 -3.79
N PRO A 59 -5.61 -13.63 -4.85
CA PRO A 59 -6.53 -14.24 -5.80
C PRO A 59 -6.01 -15.56 -6.37
N SER A 60 -6.93 -16.48 -6.69
CA SER A 60 -6.59 -17.80 -7.24
C SER A 60 -5.77 -17.73 -8.53
N SER A 61 -6.01 -16.71 -9.37
CA SER A 61 -5.22 -16.43 -10.57
C SER A 61 -3.75 -16.16 -10.26
N ILE A 62 -3.47 -15.35 -9.24
CA ILE A 62 -2.10 -15.04 -8.80
C ILE A 62 -1.46 -16.27 -8.16
N LYS A 63 -2.19 -17.00 -7.30
CA LYS A 63 -1.72 -18.25 -6.68
C LYS A 63 -1.28 -19.28 -7.72
N ALA A 64 -2.08 -19.47 -8.76
CA ALA A 64 -1.79 -20.43 -9.83
C ALA A 64 -0.48 -20.11 -10.57
N ILE A 65 -0.22 -18.83 -10.83
CA ILE A 65 1.02 -18.37 -11.48
C ILE A 65 2.23 -18.65 -10.58
N LEU A 66 2.14 -18.30 -9.30
CA LEU A 66 3.21 -18.46 -8.32
C LEU A 66 3.61 -19.93 -8.13
N GLN A 67 2.60 -20.82 -8.08
CA GLN A 67 2.79 -22.27 -7.86
C GLN A 67 3.30 -23.00 -9.11
N ASN A 68 3.28 -22.37 -10.29
CA ASN A 68 3.72 -23.00 -11.53
C ASN A 68 5.26 -23.00 -11.66
N ARG A 69 5.89 -24.05 -11.13
CA ARG A 69 7.36 -24.23 -11.12
C ARG A 69 7.97 -24.51 -12.50
N TRP A 70 7.16 -24.80 -13.51
CA TRP A 70 7.64 -25.11 -14.87
C TRP A 70 7.97 -23.87 -15.69
N ILE A 71 7.62 -22.69 -15.18
CA ILE A 71 7.78 -21.42 -15.86
C ILE A 71 8.85 -20.57 -15.18
N SER A 72 9.64 -19.83 -15.98
CA SER A 72 10.71 -18.98 -15.46
C SER A 72 10.19 -17.90 -14.49
N ALA A 73 11.06 -17.44 -13.59
CA ALA A 73 10.73 -16.34 -12.68
C ALA A 73 10.32 -15.08 -13.44
N SER A 74 11.07 -14.69 -14.49
CA SER A 74 10.76 -13.53 -15.33
C SER A 74 9.39 -13.59 -16.02
N PHE A 75 8.98 -14.78 -16.45
CA PHE A 75 7.66 -14.94 -17.04
C PHE A 75 6.56 -14.88 -15.97
N ARG A 76 6.79 -15.49 -14.79
CA ARG A 76 5.84 -15.39 -13.67
C ARG A 76 5.63 -13.95 -13.23
N GLU A 77 6.71 -13.15 -13.16
CA GLU A 77 6.66 -11.71 -12.87
C GLU A 77 5.77 -10.96 -13.89
N THR A 78 6.00 -11.20 -15.18
CA THR A 78 5.19 -10.60 -16.25
C THR A 78 3.71 -11.01 -16.14
N ALA A 79 3.45 -12.30 -15.92
CA ALA A 79 2.10 -12.84 -15.79
C ALA A 79 1.37 -12.30 -14.55
N ILE A 80 2.09 -12.07 -13.45
CA ILE A 80 1.57 -11.41 -12.24
C ILE A 80 1.16 -9.99 -12.56
N GLY A 81 1.96 -9.24 -13.32
CA GLY A 81 1.57 -7.91 -13.79
C GLY A 81 0.23 -7.92 -14.52
N THR A 82 0.03 -8.85 -15.45
CA THR A 82 -1.25 -9.00 -16.17
C THR A 82 -2.41 -9.42 -15.25
N ALA A 83 -2.17 -10.31 -14.29
CA ALA A 83 -3.19 -10.74 -13.34
C ALA A 83 -3.62 -9.61 -12.40
N VAL A 84 -2.66 -8.85 -11.84
CA VAL A 84 -2.92 -7.68 -10.99
C VAL A 84 -3.69 -6.61 -11.77
N TRP A 85 -3.26 -6.32 -13.01
CA TRP A 85 -3.97 -5.41 -13.90
C TRP A 85 -5.43 -5.82 -14.11
N SER A 86 -5.69 -7.11 -14.37
CA SER A 86 -7.04 -7.63 -14.58
C SER A 86 -7.93 -7.46 -13.33
N VAL A 87 -7.36 -7.67 -12.14
CA VAL A 87 -8.06 -7.44 -10.87
C VAL A 87 -8.39 -5.97 -10.68
N LEU A 88 -7.45 -5.07 -10.91
CA LEU A 88 -7.66 -3.62 -10.77
C LEU A 88 -8.66 -3.08 -11.80
N MET A 89 -8.61 -3.55 -13.04
CA MET A 89 -9.62 -3.25 -14.05
C MET A 89 -11.02 -3.68 -13.61
N GLY A 90 -11.15 -4.90 -13.08
CA GLY A 90 -12.41 -5.39 -12.54
C GLY A 90 -12.93 -4.52 -11.38
N LYS A 91 -12.04 -4.16 -10.43
CA LYS A 91 -12.38 -3.25 -9.32
C LYS A 91 -12.84 -1.87 -9.84
N ARG A 92 -12.18 -1.32 -10.87
CA ARG A 92 -12.54 -0.03 -11.51
C ARG A 92 -13.91 -0.05 -12.20
N GLN A 93 -14.25 -1.12 -12.91
CA GLN A 93 -15.54 -1.25 -13.60
C GLN A 93 -16.73 -1.29 -12.64
N MET A 94 -16.50 -1.68 -11.39
CA MET A 94 -17.51 -1.76 -10.34
C MET A 94 -17.65 -0.46 -9.54
N LEU A 95 -16.86 0.58 -9.84
CA LEU A 95 -16.93 1.85 -9.13
C LEU A 95 -18.20 2.62 -9.50
N LYS A 96 -18.81 3.22 -8.47
CA LYS A 96 -19.93 4.15 -8.65
C LYS A 96 -19.49 5.41 -9.39
N TYR A 97 -18.30 5.92 -9.08
CA TYR A 97 -17.73 7.11 -9.69
C TYR A 97 -16.55 6.71 -10.59
N SER A 98 -16.68 6.95 -11.90
CA SER A 98 -15.62 6.64 -12.86
C SER A 98 -14.38 7.53 -12.72
N ASP A 99 -14.52 8.65 -12.02
CA ASP A 99 -13.49 9.67 -11.75
C ASP A 99 -13.50 10.06 -10.27
N GLY A 100 -13.72 9.07 -9.39
CA GLY A 100 -13.68 9.23 -7.93
C GLY A 100 -12.29 8.97 -7.34
N PHE A 101 -12.18 9.11 -6.02
CA PHE A 101 -10.94 8.83 -5.29
C PHE A 101 -10.43 7.41 -5.59
N LEU A 102 -11.31 6.41 -5.54
CA LEU A 102 -10.94 5.03 -5.80
C LEU A 102 -10.48 4.79 -7.25
N ALA A 103 -11.02 5.53 -8.22
CA ALA A 103 -10.60 5.44 -9.61
C ALA A 103 -9.16 5.95 -9.78
N HIS A 104 -8.84 7.10 -9.20
CA HIS A 104 -7.47 7.63 -9.16
C HIS A 104 -6.53 6.72 -8.39
N PHE A 105 -6.96 6.21 -7.23
CA PHE A 105 -6.18 5.29 -6.41
C PHE A 105 -5.80 4.04 -7.19
N TYR A 106 -6.76 3.39 -7.88
CA TYR A 106 -6.46 2.20 -8.67
C TYR A 106 -5.57 2.47 -9.88
N CYS A 107 -5.61 3.66 -10.48
CA CYS A 107 -4.65 4.01 -11.54
C CYS A 107 -3.22 4.11 -11.01
N ILE A 108 -3.03 4.65 -9.79
CA ILE A 108 -1.72 4.65 -9.13
C ILE A 108 -1.32 3.21 -8.76
N SER A 109 -2.23 2.45 -8.16
CA SER A 109 -2.00 1.05 -7.78
C SER A 109 -1.58 0.19 -8.97
N GLU A 110 -2.10 0.44 -10.17
CA GLU A 110 -1.74 -0.28 -11.40
C GLU A 110 -0.24 -0.19 -11.72
N GLN A 111 0.42 0.91 -11.35
CA GLN A 111 1.84 1.14 -11.60
C GLN A 111 2.75 0.50 -10.56
N VAL A 112 2.31 0.42 -9.30
CA VAL A 112 3.15 -0.02 -8.16
C VAL A 112 2.85 -1.45 -7.71
N SER A 113 1.59 -1.88 -7.76
CA SER A 113 1.15 -3.15 -7.19
C SER A 113 1.78 -4.37 -7.85
N PRO A 114 2.01 -4.44 -9.18
CA PRO A 114 2.68 -5.58 -9.79
C PRO A 114 4.04 -5.90 -9.17
N VAL A 115 4.88 -4.87 -8.96
CA VAL A 115 6.21 -5.01 -8.37
C VAL A 115 6.11 -5.40 -6.90
N LEU A 116 5.17 -4.80 -6.16
CA LEU A 116 4.97 -5.15 -4.74
C LEU A 116 4.45 -6.57 -4.57
N VAL A 117 3.46 -7.00 -5.35
CA VAL A 117 2.92 -8.37 -5.32
C VAL A 117 4.03 -9.37 -5.66
N TRP A 118 4.84 -9.10 -6.69
CA TRP A 118 6.01 -9.93 -6.99
C TRP A 118 7.05 -9.91 -5.89
N GLY A 119 7.31 -8.75 -5.28
CA GLY A 119 8.22 -8.63 -4.15
C GLY A 119 7.76 -9.49 -2.98
N PHE A 120 6.51 -9.35 -2.54
CA PHE A 120 6.00 -10.11 -1.39
C PHE A 120 5.85 -11.62 -1.66
N LEU A 121 5.38 -12.02 -2.85
CA LEU A 121 4.97 -13.40 -3.12
C LEU A 121 5.89 -14.18 -4.04
N GLY A 122 6.84 -13.49 -4.68
CA GLY A 122 7.81 -14.09 -5.58
C GLY A 122 8.83 -14.97 -4.86
N PRO A 123 9.82 -15.50 -5.61
CA PRO A 123 10.86 -16.32 -5.02
C PRO A 123 11.70 -15.54 -3.99
N GLU A 124 12.30 -16.25 -3.04
CA GLU A 124 13.23 -15.67 -2.07
C GLU A 124 14.37 -14.94 -2.79
N GLY A 125 14.65 -13.72 -2.33
CA GLY A 125 15.64 -12.82 -2.92
C GLY A 125 15.62 -11.45 -2.25
N SER A 126 16.47 -10.54 -2.73
CA SER A 126 16.61 -9.18 -2.16
C SER A 126 15.27 -8.44 -2.08
N LEU A 127 14.54 -8.38 -3.19
CA LEU A 127 13.25 -7.71 -3.25
C LEU A 127 12.23 -8.29 -2.26
N ASN A 128 12.17 -9.62 -2.16
CA ASN A 128 11.27 -10.29 -1.21
C ASN A 128 11.64 -10.00 0.24
N SER A 129 12.92 -10.07 0.56
CA SER A 129 13.41 -9.72 1.90
C SER A 129 13.11 -8.25 2.23
N THR A 130 13.28 -7.33 1.28
CA THR A 130 13.01 -5.90 1.48
C THR A 130 11.53 -5.61 1.65
N CYS A 131 10.65 -6.23 0.86
CA CYS A 131 9.20 -6.07 1.01
C CYS A 131 8.73 -6.60 2.37
N ASN A 132 9.19 -7.78 2.79
CA ASN A 132 8.84 -8.33 4.10
C ASN A 132 9.40 -7.49 5.26
N TYR A 133 10.62 -6.99 5.14
CA TYR A 133 11.19 -6.07 6.13
C TYR A 133 10.39 -4.77 6.25
N PHE A 134 9.96 -4.19 5.12
CA PHE A 134 9.07 -3.03 5.13
C PHE A 134 7.76 -3.32 5.87
N ARG A 135 7.13 -4.47 5.58
CA ARG A 135 5.91 -4.91 6.28
C ARG A 135 6.15 -5.05 7.79
N GLU A 136 7.24 -5.68 8.19
CA GLU A 136 7.63 -5.79 9.60
C GLU A 136 7.77 -4.42 10.26
N GLN A 137 8.44 -3.46 9.62
CA GLN A 137 8.57 -2.09 10.17
C GLN A 137 7.20 -1.40 10.35
N VAL A 138 6.25 -1.59 9.43
CA VAL A 138 4.89 -1.04 9.56
C VAL A 138 4.12 -1.71 10.71
N ILE A 139 4.21 -3.03 10.85
CA ILE A 139 3.53 -3.77 11.93
C ILE A 139 4.15 -3.42 13.29
N GLU A 140 5.48 -3.36 13.38
CA GLU A 140 6.16 -2.96 14.61
C GLU A 140 5.86 -1.51 15.00
N PHE A 141 5.76 -0.58 14.03
CA PHE A 141 5.27 0.77 14.30
C PHE A 141 3.90 0.75 14.97
N LEU A 142 2.96 -0.01 14.40
CA LEU A 142 1.60 -0.12 14.92
C LEU A 142 1.55 -0.74 16.31
N ILE A 143 2.40 -1.73 16.61
CA ILE A 143 2.49 -2.29 17.96
C ILE A 143 3.05 -1.25 18.93
N ASP A 144 4.11 -0.55 18.54
CA ASP A 144 4.85 0.37 19.40
C ASP A 144 4.07 1.61 19.77
N ILE A 145 3.23 2.14 18.86
CA ILE A 145 2.43 3.31 19.17
C ILE A 145 1.43 3.05 20.30
N PHE A 146 1.06 1.78 20.55
CA PHE A 146 0.20 1.35 21.66
C PHE A 146 0.96 0.80 22.87
N ASP A 147 2.29 0.83 22.86
CA ASP A 147 3.12 0.39 23.98
C ASP A 147 3.32 1.53 24.99
N PHE A 148 2.77 1.38 26.20
CA PHE A 148 2.89 2.35 27.29
C PHE A 148 4.32 2.55 27.81
N PHE A 149 5.25 1.65 27.49
CA PHE A 149 6.67 1.83 27.80
C PHE A 149 7.40 2.67 26.76
N LYS A 150 6.84 2.82 25.55
CA LYS A 150 7.41 3.61 24.45
C LYS A 150 6.70 4.95 24.29
N VAL A 151 5.38 4.98 24.47
CA VAL A 151 4.53 6.14 24.17
C VAL A 151 3.81 6.65 25.42
N ARG A 152 3.95 7.95 25.68
CA ARG A 152 3.36 8.63 26.83
C ARG A 152 1.94 9.10 26.52
N TYR A 153 0.95 8.34 26.98
CA TYR A 153 -0.48 8.68 26.91
C TYR A 153 -0.94 9.72 27.95
N THR A 154 -0.07 10.64 28.37
CA THR A 154 -0.38 11.61 29.44
C THR A 154 -1.15 12.83 28.95
N ASN A 155 -0.84 13.29 27.73
CA ASN A 155 -1.49 14.41 27.04
C ASN A 155 -1.21 14.29 25.55
N VAL A 156 -1.92 15.09 24.74
CA VAL A 156 -1.84 15.03 23.27
C VAL A 156 -0.45 15.38 22.74
N ASP A 157 0.24 16.36 23.32
CA ASP A 157 1.54 16.81 22.84
C ASP A 157 2.62 15.73 23.01
N ASN A 158 2.68 15.12 24.21
CA ASN A 158 3.60 14.02 24.50
C ASN A 158 3.31 12.80 23.61
N LEU A 159 2.02 12.46 23.42
CA LEU A 159 1.60 11.36 22.57
C LEU A 159 2.04 11.59 21.11
N ALA A 160 1.81 12.79 20.58
CA ALA A 160 2.19 13.14 19.22
C ALA A 160 3.71 13.13 19.02
N GLU A 161 4.47 13.65 19.98
CA GLU A 161 5.94 13.61 19.98
C GLU A 161 6.47 12.17 19.93
N ASP A 162 5.94 11.30 20.79
CA ASP A 162 6.39 9.91 20.88
C ASP A 162 5.99 9.10 19.63
N ILE A 163 4.75 9.24 19.13
CA ILE A 163 4.33 8.58 17.87
C ILE A 163 5.22 9.01 16.71
N LEU A 164 5.52 10.32 16.60
CA LEU A 164 6.38 10.83 15.55
C LEU A 164 7.82 10.30 15.69
N ARG A 165 8.33 10.17 16.92
CA ARG A 165 9.63 9.55 17.17
C ARG A 165 9.65 8.10 16.69
N GLU A 166 8.65 7.30 17.05
CA GLU A 166 8.56 5.91 16.60
C GLU A 166 8.47 5.84 15.07
N MET A 167 7.65 6.67 14.42
CA MET A 167 7.56 6.72 12.96
C MET A 167 8.92 7.03 12.30
N ARG A 168 9.68 7.99 12.84
CA ARG A 168 11.01 8.35 12.31
C ARG A 168 12.02 7.22 12.43
N ILE A 169 12.01 6.48 13.53
CA ILE A 169 12.87 5.29 13.70
C ILE A 169 12.59 4.28 12.60
N ARG A 170 11.32 4.05 12.28
CA ARG A 170 10.88 3.07 11.27
C ARG A 170 11.28 3.50 9.86
N VAL A 171 11.11 4.77 9.53
CA VAL A 171 11.56 5.34 8.24
C VAL A 171 13.08 5.23 8.10
N GLU A 172 13.84 5.54 9.15
CA GLU A 172 15.30 5.43 9.15
C GLU A 172 15.75 3.98 8.92
N ASN A 173 15.14 3.02 9.62
CA ASN A 173 15.40 1.59 9.44
C ASN A 173 15.16 1.13 7.99
N ILE A 174 14.03 1.55 7.40
CA ILE A 174 13.69 1.23 6.00
C ILE A 174 14.73 1.84 5.05
N ASN A 175 15.09 3.12 5.24
CA ASN A 175 16.07 3.80 4.39
C ASN A 175 17.45 3.14 4.47
N GLN A 176 17.90 2.75 5.66
CA GLN A 176 19.15 2.02 5.84
C GLN A 176 19.12 0.68 5.11
N ARG A 177 18.00 -0.05 5.19
CA ARG A 177 17.85 -1.32 4.46
C ARG A 177 17.96 -1.12 2.95
N LEU A 178 17.26 -0.12 2.41
CA LEU A 178 17.29 0.19 0.97
C LEU A 178 18.69 0.62 0.50
N ALA A 179 19.42 1.40 1.31
CA ALA A 179 20.78 1.82 0.99
C ALA A 179 21.79 0.65 0.97
N LEU A 180 21.60 -0.36 1.83
CA LEU A 180 22.46 -1.54 1.88
C LEU A 180 22.23 -2.52 0.73
N GLU A 181 21.02 -2.58 0.18
CA GLU A 181 20.68 -3.48 -0.94
C GLU A 181 21.05 -2.91 -2.32
N GLY A 182 21.57 -1.68 -2.39
CA GLY A 182 22.10 -1.10 -3.63
C GLY A 182 21.02 -0.84 -4.70
N CYS A 183 19.85 -0.35 -4.29
CA CYS A 183 18.91 0.30 -5.21
C CYS A 183 19.38 1.70 -5.63
#